data_AF-A0A192T768-F1
#
_entry.id   AF-A0A192T768-F1
#
_cell.length_a   1.000
_cell.length_b   1.000
_cell.length_c   1.000
_cell.angle_alpha   90.00
_cell.angle_beta   90.00
_cell.angle_gamma   90.00
#
_symmetry.space_group_name_H-M   'P 1'
#
loop_
_entity.id
_entity.type
_entity.pdbx_description
1 polymer ?
#
loop_
_entity_poly.entity_id
_entity_poly.type
_entity_poly.pdbx_seq_one_letter_code
_entity_poly.pdbx_strand_id
1 'polypeptide(L)' 'MPSLAQMTGSLHIHNFYIEKLKAKQEQLFESDTDLAMLLDNVAAIRSEHAEVLADDIADMECDDGWRVTASRVNVK' A
#
# COMPACT_ATOMS: atom_id res chain seq x y z
N MET A 1 -1.96 -11.71 -13.80
CA MET A 1 -1.72 -10.63 -12.81
C MET A 1 -2.95 -10.51 -11.93
N PRO A 2 -2.80 -10.12 -10.65
CA PRO A 2 -3.94 -9.74 -9.81
C PRO A 2 -4.73 -8.60 -10.48
N SER A 3 -6.03 -8.52 -10.21
CA SER A 3 -6.85 -7.41 -10.69
C SER A 3 -6.61 -6.15 -9.87
N LEU A 4 -6.91 -4.98 -10.45
CA LEU A 4 -6.84 -3.70 -9.74
C LEU A 4 -7.57 -3.75 -8.39
N ALA A 5 -8.80 -4.28 -8.37
CA ALA A 5 -9.57 -4.44 -7.13
C ALA A 5 -8.88 -5.34 -6.09
N GLN A 6 -8.17 -6.39 -6.53
CA GLN A 6 -7.38 -7.23 -5.62
C GLN A 6 -6.17 -6.48 -5.06
N MET A 7 -5.49 -5.67 -5.89
CA MET A 7 -4.35 -4.85 -5.47
C MET A 7 -4.78 -3.74 -4.50
N THR A 8 -5.85 -3.01 -4.80
CA THR A 8 -6.41 -1.99 -3.90
C THR A 8 -6.86 -2.61 -2.57
N GLY A 9 -7.49 -3.79 -2.61
CA GLY A 9 -7.84 -4.52 -1.39
C GLY A 9 -6.62 -4.93 -0.57
N SER A 10 -5.54 -5.37 -1.23
CA SER A 10 -4.28 -5.69 -0.57
C SER A 10 -3.65 -4.45 0.06
N LEU A 11 -3.58 -3.31 -0.65
CA LEU A 11 -3.07 -2.04 -0.14
C LEU A 11 -3.82 -1.59 1.12
N HIS A 12 -5.15 -1.71 1.12
CA HIS A 12 -5.97 -1.38 2.29
C HIS A 12 -5.58 -2.22 3.52
N ILE A 13 -5.33 -3.53 3.33
CA ILE A 13 -4.90 -4.43 4.42
C ILE A 13 -3.51 -4.05 4.92
N HIS A 14 -2.59 -3.69 4.03
CA HIS A 14 -1.25 -3.23 4.43
C HIS A 14 -1.33 -2.00 5.34
N ASN A 15 -2.06 -0.97 4.91
CA ASN A 15 -2.25 0.27 5.68
C ASN A 15 -2.88 -0.01 7.05
N PHE A 16 -3.91 -0.84 7.11
CA PHE A 16 -4.55 -1.24 8.37
C PHE A 16 -3.56 -1.86 9.37
N TYR A 17 -2.67 -2.75 8.91
CA TYR A 17 -1.69 -3.38 9.80
C TYR A 17 -0.55 -2.43 10.18
N ILE A 18 -0.13 -1.52 9.31
CA ILE A 18 0.86 -0.48 9.64
C ILE A 18 0.33 0.39 10.80
N GLU A 19 -0.91 0.86 10.70
CA GLU A 19 -1.54 1.65 11.75
C GLU A 19 -1.64 0.88 13.07
N LYS A 20 -2.03 -0.40 13.02
CA LYS A 20 -2.07 -1.25 14.22
C LYS A 20 -0.70 -1.45 14.86
N LEU A 21 0.36 -1.61 14.06
CA LEU A 21 1.71 -1.79 14.58
C LEU A 21 2.19 -0.51 15.29
N LYS A 22 1.97 0.66 14.67
CA LYS A 22 2.28 1.96 15.29
C LYS A 22 1.54 2.18 16.61
N ALA A 23 0.23 1.88 16.64
CA ALA A 23 -0.55 1.98 17.89
C ALA A 23 -0.04 1.04 19.00
N LYS A 24 0.43 -0.16 18.64
CA LYS A 24 1.03 -1.10 19.61
C LYS A 24 2.41 -0.65 20.08
N GLN A 25 3.23 -0.10 19.18
CA GLN A 25 4.53 0.47 19.52
C GLN A 25 4.38 1.59 20.56
N GLU A 26 3.44 2.52 20.37
CA GLU A 26 3.16 3.59 21.34
C GLU A 26 2.77 3.06 22.72
N GLN A 27 1.94 2.02 22.77
CA GLN A 27 1.53 1.39 24.04
C GLN A 27 2.69 0.68 24.76
N LEU A 28 3.65 0.15 24.00
CA LEU A 28 4.75 -0.64 24.53
C LEU A 28 6.00 0.19 24.82
N PHE A 29 6.10 1.41 24.30
CA PHE A 29 7.29 2.23 24.40
C PHE A 29 7.76 2.46 25.85
N GLU A 30 6.81 2.54 26.79
CA GLU A 30 7.09 2.73 28.22
C GLU A 30 7.38 1.43 28.98
N SER A 31 7.09 0.26 28.41
CA SER A 31 7.16 -1.04 29.10
C SER A 31 8.16 -2.02 28.52
N ASP A 32 8.31 -2.05 27.20
CA ASP A 32 9.20 -2.95 26.47
C ASP A 32 9.73 -2.25 25.21
N THR A 33 10.84 -1.55 25.37
CA THR A 33 11.49 -0.78 24.30
C THR A 33 12.01 -1.67 23.18
N ASP A 34 12.50 -2.88 23.49
CA ASP A 34 13.04 -3.82 22.50
C ASP A 34 11.91 -4.32 21.60
N LEU A 35 10.76 -4.68 22.17
CA LEU A 35 9.58 -5.07 21.41
C LEU A 35 9.02 -3.89 20.60
N ALA A 36 9.01 -2.68 21.16
CA ALA A 36 8.58 -1.48 20.43
C ALA A 36 9.46 -1.22 19.19
N MET A 37 10.79 -1.37 19.30
CA MET A 37 11.72 -1.23 18.18
C MET A 37 11.52 -2.32 17.10
N LEU A 38 11.22 -3.56 17.50
CA LEU A 38 10.88 -4.62 16.55
C LEU A 38 9.59 -4.33 15.78
N LEU A 39 8.57 -3.79 16.45
CA LEU A 39 7.31 -3.41 15.81
C LEU A 39 7.50 -2.26 14.82
N ASP A 40 8.37 -1.29 15.14
CA ASP A 40 8.74 -0.18 14.25
C ASP A 40 9.35 -0.70 12.94
N ASN A 41 10.33 -1.61 13.04
CA ASN A 41 10.97 -2.21 11.87
C ASN A 41 9.97 -2.96 10.98
N VAL A 42 9.03 -3.69 11.58
CA VAL A 42 7.98 -4.39 10.81
C VAL A 42 7.02 -3.40 10.14
N ALA A 43 6.69 -2.30 10.82
CA ALA A 43 5.86 -1.25 10.24
C ALA A 43 6.56 -0.56 9.06
N ALA A 44 7.88 -0.33 9.15
CA ALA A 44 8.70 0.23 8.07
C ALA A 44 8.71 -0.67 6.83
N ILE A 45 9.02 -1.97 6.99
CA ILE A 45 9.01 -2.93 5.87
C ILE A 45 7.63 -3.02 5.22
N ARG A 46 6.56 -3.01 6.02
CA ARG A 46 5.20 -3.01 5.47
C ARG A 46 4.86 -1.73 4.72
N SER A 47 5.42 -0.58 5.14
CA SER A 47 5.22 0.70 4.48
C SER A 47 5.90 0.73 3.11
N GLU A 48 7.14 0.25 3.01
CA GLU A 48 7.84 0.09 1.73
C GLU A 48 7.05 -0.80 0.76
N HIS A 49 6.53 -1.93 1.23
CA HIS A 49 5.69 -2.80 0.40
C HIS A 49 4.37 -2.12 -0.02
N ALA A 50 3.80 -1.26 0.82
CA ALA A 50 2.58 -0.52 0.51
C ALA A 50 2.84 0.57 -0.54
N GLU A 51 4.00 1.23 -0.47
CA GLU A 51 4.43 2.24 -1.45
C GLU A 51 4.63 1.61 -2.83
N VAL A 52 5.39 0.51 -2.92
CA VAL A 52 5.59 -0.21 -4.19
C VAL A 52 4.25 -0.68 -4.77
N LEU A 53 3.35 -1.20 -3.94
CA LEU A 53 2.03 -1.63 -4.40
C LEU A 53 1.15 -0.46 -4.86
N ALA A 54 1.29 0.72 -4.25
CA ALA A 54 0.58 1.92 -4.66
C ALA A 54 1.09 2.44 -6.02
N ASP A 55 2.40 2.38 -6.26
CA ASP A 55 2.99 2.70 -7.56
C ASP A 55 2.50 1.72 -8.65
N ASP A 56 2.50 0.41 -8.37
CA ASP A 56 1.97 -0.60 -9.31
C ASP A 56 0.47 -0.37 -9.64
N ILE A 57 -0.33 0.07 -8.66
CA ILE A 57 -1.73 0.45 -8.85
C ILE A 57 -1.83 1.68 -9.75
N ALA A 58 -1.03 2.73 -9.49
CA ALA A 58 -1.05 3.97 -10.26
C ALA A 58 -0.65 3.73 -11.73
N ASP A 59 0.33 2.86 -11.97
CA ASP A 59 0.74 2.45 -13.31
C ASP A 59 -0.40 1.73 -14.05
N MET A 60 -1.10 0.81 -13.37
CA MET A 60 -2.23 0.08 -13.96
C MET A 60 -3.43 1.00 -14.26
N GLU A 61 -3.75 1.92 -13.35
CA GLU A 61 -4.82 2.92 -13.55
C GLU A 61 -4.50 3.89 -14.69
N CYS A 62 -3.23 4.23 -14.91
CA CYS A 62 -2.79 5.08 -16.02
C CYS A 62 -2.88 4.36 -17.38
N ASP A 63 -2.54 3.07 -17.44
CA ASP A 63 -2.59 2.27 -18.67
C ASP A 63 -4.03 2.08 -19.18
N ASP A 64 -4.98 1.99 -18.25
CA ASP A 64 -6.42 2.00 -18.53
C ASP A 64 -6.89 3.36 -19.10
N GLY A 65 -6.30 4.48 -18.65
CA GLY A 65 -6.60 5.82 -19.13
C GLY A 65 -6.13 6.11 -20.58
N TRP A 66 -4.98 5.57 -20.98
CA TRP A 66 -4.48 5.70 -22.35
C TRP A 66 -5.34 4.93 -23.37
N ARG A 67 -5.80 3.71 -23.02
CA ARG A 67 -6.64 2.89 -23.92
C ARG A 67 -7.98 3.56 -24.22
N VAL A 68 -8.61 4.21 -23.24
CA VAL A 68 -9.92 4.88 -23.43
C VAL A 68 -9.79 6.15 -24.26
N THR A 69 -8.68 6.89 -24.13
CA THR A 69 -8.44 8.12 -24.89
C THR A 69 -8.03 7.83 -26.34
N ALA A 70 -7.18 6.82 -26.59
CA ALA A 70 -6.78 6.41 -27.93
C ALA A 70 -7.96 5.87 -28.78
N SER A 71 -8.90 5.12 -28.18
CA SER A 71 -10.13 4.67 -28.86
C SER A 71 -11.06 5.83 -29.24
N ARG A 72 -11.00 6.96 -28.54
CA ARG A 72 -11.85 8.14 -28.81
C ARG A 72 -11.31 9.02 -29.94
N VAL A 73 -10.00 8.95 -30.22
CA VAL A 73 -9.35 9.72 -31.31
C VAL A 73 -9.49 9.03 -32.66
N ASN A 74 -9.72 7.71 -32.71
CA ASN A 74 -9.88 6.94 -33.95
C ASN A 74 -11.30 6.92 -34.54
N VAL A 75 -12.21 7.76 -34.02
CA VAL A 75 -13.54 7.98 -34.59
C VAL A 75 -13.58 9.37 -35.23
N LYS A 76 -12.89 9.54 -36.36
CA LYS A 76 -13.07 10.66 -37.28
C LYS A 76 -12.69 10.29 -38.69
#